data_AF-A0A0G2B398-F1
#
_entry.id   AF-A0A0G2B398-F1
#
_cell.length_a   1.000
_cell.length_b   1.000
_cell.length_c   1.000
_cell.angle_alpha   90.00
_cell.angle_beta   90.00
_cell.angle_gamma   90.00
#
_symmetry.space_group_name_H-M   'P 1'
#
loop_
_entity.id
_entity.type
_entity.pdbx_description
1 polymer ?
#
loop_
_entity_poly.entity_id
_entity_poly.type
_entity_poly.pdbx_seq_one_letter_code
_entity_poly.pdbx_strand_id
1 'polypeptide(L)'
;MTIFTYLLRSQKDKSYYTGITENCDFRIKQHNTGKVESTKNRRPWDLVFSKPHENYSEARKHEKWLKKKNREYKDKLGGVKQELKRDWLAPSSKRRGKEKQKVRVKRVRGGILIRDWKR
;
A
#
# COMPACT_ATOMS: atom_id res chain seq x y z
N MET A 1 7.81 18.89 -14.60
CA MET A 1 8.05 18.49 -13.20
C MET A 1 6.85 17.67 -12.75
N THR A 2 7.04 16.43 -12.29
CA THR A 2 5.91 15.57 -11.88
C THR A 2 5.53 15.86 -10.45
N ILE A 3 4.24 16.06 -10.19
CA ILE A 3 3.72 16.40 -8.87
C ILE A 3 2.75 15.33 -8.45
N PHE A 4 2.85 14.91 -7.20
CA PHE A 4 2.05 13.85 -6.65
C PHE A 4 1.01 14.42 -5.69
N THR A 5 -0.24 14.01 -5.85
CA THR A 5 -1.19 14.03 -4.73
C THR A 5 -0.99 12.78 -3.91
N TYR A 6 -1.07 12.92 -2.59
CA TYR A 6 -0.94 11.78 -1.68
C TYR A 6 -2.01 11.81 -0.58
N LEU A 7 -2.34 10.61 -0.10
CA LEU A 7 -3.23 10.36 1.02
C LEU A 7 -2.46 9.54 2.06
N LEU A 8 -2.29 10.12 3.25
CA LEU A 8 -1.76 9.42 4.41
C LEU A 8 -2.89 9.00 5.33
N ARG A 9 -2.74 7.85 5.97
CA ARG A 9 -3.60 7.41 7.06
C ARG A 9 -2.77 7.24 8.32
N SER A 10 -3.22 7.86 9.40
CA SER A 10 -2.65 7.63 10.72
C SER A 10 -3.07 6.25 11.23
N GLN A 11 -2.11 5.47 11.72
CA GLN A 11 -2.41 4.18 12.36
C GLN A 11 -3.04 4.35 13.74
N LYS A 12 -2.84 5.51 14.39
CA LYS A 12 -3.28 5.77 15.76
C LYS A 12 -4.76 6.09 15.85
N ASP A 13 -5.22 7.05 15.05
CA ASP A 13 -6.60 7.59 15.11
C ASP A 13 -7.39 7.32 13.82
N LYS A 14 -6.81 6.60 12.85
CA LYS A 14 -7.39 6.34 11.53
C LYS A 14 -7.80 7.62 10.81
N SER A 15 -7.18 8.75 11.14
CA SER A 15 -7.39 10.03 10.45
C SER A 15 -6.66 10.04 9.11
N TYR A 16 -7.16 10.87 8.21
CA TYR A 16 -6.61 11.04 6.88
C TYR A 16 -5.94 12.40 6.74
N TYR A 17 -4.79 12.42 6.09
CA TYR A 17 -4.13 13.64 5.66
C TYR A 17 -3.96 13.62 4.14
N THR A 18 -4.27 14.73 3.50
CA THR A 18 -4.16 14.89 2.04
C THR A 18 -3.27 16.08 1.72
N GLY A 19 -2.42 15.93 0.72
CA GLY A 19 -1.56 17.01 0.26
C GLY A 19 -0.99 16.75 -1.12
N ILE A 20 -0.18 17.69 -1.59
CA ILE A 20 0.60 17.59 -2.82
C ILE A 20 2.10 17.71 -2.51
N THR A 21 2.93 17.00 -3.25
CA THR A 21 4.38 17.05 -3.12
C THR A 21 5.03 16.56 -4.40
N GLU A 22 6.27 16.98 -4.66
CA GLU A 22 7.08 16.42 -5.73
C GLU A 22 7.72 15.08 -5.33
N ASN A 23 7.87 14.83 -4.02
CA ASN A 23 8.53 13.63 -3.50
C ASN A 23 7.75 13.04 -2.31
N CYS A 24 6.96 11.99 -2.59
CA CYS A 24 6.16 11.30 -1.59
C CYS A 24 7.01 10.67 -0.47
N ASP A 25 8.12 10.01 -0.82
CA ASP A 25 8.97 9.31 0.14
C ASP A 25 9.57 10.26 1.18
N PHE A 26 10.11 11.39 0.71
CA PHE A 26 10.66 12.41 1.57
C PHE A 26 9.58 12.98 2.50
N ARG A 27 8.38 13.25 1.95
CA ARG A 27 7.26 13.80 2.71
C ARG A 27 6.78 12.87 3.81
N ILE A 28 6.65 11.57 3.53
CA ILE A 28 6.25 10.56 4.53
C ILE A 28 7.29 10.47 5.65
N LYS A 29 8.58 10.44 5.30
CA LYS A 29 9.67 10.46 6.29
C LYS A 29 9.60 11.71 7.17
N GLN A 30 9.32 12.88 6.61
CA GLN A 30 9.14 14.11 7.39
C GLN A 30 7.95 14.02 8.37
N HIS A 31 6.81 13.49 7.93
CA HIS A 31 5.65 13.30 8.79
C HIS A 31 5.93 12.29 9.92
N ASN A 32 6.61 11.18 9.62
CA ASN A 32 6.95 10.14 10.61
C ASN A 32 8.08 10.56 11.57
N THR A 33 9.02 11.39 11.12
CA THR A 33 10.03 11.99 12.01
C THR A 33 9.46 13.09 12.91
N GLY A 34 8.23 13.54 12.68
CA GLY A 34 7.55 14.53 13.53
C GLY A 34 8.00 15.96 13.30
N LYS A 35 8.69 16.24 12.20
CA LYS A 35 9.11 17.59 11.81
C LYS A 35 7.92 18.51 11.47
N VAL A 36 6.72 17.95 11.33
CA VAL A 36 5.49 18.68 11.02
C VAL A 36 4.60 18.73 12.26
N GLU A 37 4.61 19.88 12.93
CA GLU A 37 3.91 20.17 14.19
C GLU A 37 2.44 19.71 14.19
N SER A 38 1.69 20.02 13.13
CA SER A 38 0.27 19.70 13.01
C SER A 38 -0.05 18.22 12.82
N THR A 39 0.94 17.40 12.48
CA THR A 39 0.75 15.96 12.19
C THR A 39 1.57 15.05 13.11
N LYS A 40 2.43 15.61 13.98
CA LYS A 40 3.33 14.84 14.84
C LYS A 40 2.60 14.00 15.88
N ASN A 41 1.42 14.43 16.35
CA ASN A 41 0.66 13.75 17.41
C ASN A 41 -0.09 12.49 16.92
N ARG A 42 -0.23 12.35 15.60
CA ARG A 42 -0.98 11.30 14.90
C ARG A 42 -0.08 10.31 14.16
N ARG A 43 1.20 10.31 14.47
CA ARG A 43 2.14 9.29 13.99
C ARG A 43 1.80 7.93 14.62
N PRO A 44 2.13 6.81 13.95
CA PRO A 44 2.78 6.71 12.64
C PRO A 44 1.79 6.87 11.47
N TRP A 45 2.29 7.41 10.35
CA TRP A 45 1.55 7.63 9.11
C TRP A 45 1.92 6.59 8.05
N ASP A 46 0.90 5.98 7.45
CA ASP A 46 1.02 5.11 6.28
C ASP A 46 0.63 5.86 5.00
N LEU A 47 1.40 5.68 3.93
CA LEU A 47 0.96 6.08 2.59
C LEU A 47 -0.07 5.08 2.09
N VAL A 48 -1.27 5.58 1.85
CA VAL A 48 -2.41 4.80 1.35
C VAL A 48 -2.56 4.95 -0.16
N PHE A 49 -2.38 6.16 -0.68
CA PHE A 49 -2.57 6.46 -2.08
C PHE A 49 -1.62 7.56 -2.52
N SER A 50 -1.10 7.44 -3.74
CA SER A 50 -0.32 8.47 -4.41
C SER A 50 -0.64 8.45 -5.90
N LYS A 51 -0.82 9.63 -6.50
CA LYS A 51 -1.07 9.76 -7.93
C LYS A 51 -0.18 10.84 -8.56
N PRO A 52 0.57 10.53 -9.64
CA PRO A 52 1.32 11.53 -10.40
C PRO A 52 0.40 12.43 -11.23
N HIS A 53 0.83 13.67 -11.41
CA HIS A 53 0.24 14.70 -12.24
C HIS A 53 1.34 15.43 -13.01
N GLU A 54 0.99 15.93 -14.19
CA GLU A 54 1.92 16.65 -15.05
C GLU A 54 2.14 18.09 -14.58
N ASN A 55 1.12 18.69 -13.94
CA ASN A 55 1.11 20.10 -13.56
C ASN A 55 0.56 20.35 -12.15
N TYR A 56 1.02 21.44 -11.50
CA TYR A 56 0.55 21.88 -10.17
C TYR A 56 -0.96 22.14 -10.14
N SER A 57 -1.50 22.73 -11.21
CA SER A 57 -2.94 23.03 -11.31
C SER A 57 -3.79 21.76 -11.26
N GLU A 58 -3.37 20.70 -11.96
CA GLU A 58 -4.06 19.40 -11.95
C GLU A 58 -3.97 18.72 -10.59
N ALA A 59 -2.76 18.68 -10.01
CA ALA A 59 -2.55 18.14 -8.67
C ALA A 59 -3.42 18.87 -7.65
N ARG A 60 -3.55 20.20 -7.74
CA ARG A 60 -4.38 21.02 -6.86
C ARG A 60 -5.88 20.76 -7.06
N LYS A 61 -6.34 20.61 -8.31
CA LYS A 61 -7.72 20.20 -8.61
C LYS A 61 -8.03 18.82 -8.02
N HIS A 62 -7.12 17.87 -8.18
CA HIS A 62 -7.27 16.52 -7.64
C HIS A 62 -7.22 16.49 -6.11
N GLU A 63 -6.34 17.27 -5.48
CA GLU A 63 -6.27 17.42 -4.02
C GLU A 63 -7.59 17.97 -3.46
N LYS A 64 -8.15 19.03 -4.07
CA LYS A 64 -9.46 19.58 -3.68
C LYS A 64 -10.57 18.54 -3.83
N TRP A 65 -10.57 17.80 -4.94
CA TRP A 65 -11.52 16.72 -5.18
C TRP A 65 -11.40 15.62 -4.12
N LEU A 66 -10.17 15.20 -3.77
CA LEU A 66 -9.89 14.15 -2.79
C LEU A 66 -10.27 14.59 -1.36
N LYS A 67 -10.07 15.87 -1.02
CA LYS A 67 -10.52 16.46 0.25
C LYS A 67 -12.02 16.35 0.44
N LYS A 68 -12.80 16.64 -0.62
CA LYS A 68 -14.27 16.54 -0.62
C LYS A 68 -14.81 15.11 -0.52
N LYS A 69 -13.97 14.08 -0.72
CA LYS A 69 -14.42 12.68 -0.63
C LYS A 69 -14.66 12.24 0.81
N ASN A 70 -15.71 11.44 0.97
CA ASN A 70 -16.12 10.83 2.22
C ASN A 70 -15.05 9.86 2.73
N ARG A 71 -15.12 9.58 4.04
CA ARG A 71 -14.22 8.64 4.71
C ARG A 71 -14.23 7.25 4.06
N GLU A 72 -15.41 6.73 3.74
CA GLU A 72 -15.57 5.41 3.11
C GLU A 72 -14.81 5.30 1.78
N TYR A 73 -14.82 6.36 0.95
CA TYR A 73 -14.06 6.39 -0.28
C TYR A 73 -12.55 6.33 -0.02
N LYS A 74 -12.07 7.05 1.00
CA LYS A 74 -10.66 7.04 1.44
C LYS A 74 -10.27 5.71 2.07
N ASP A 75 -11.19 5.04 2.76
CA ASP A 75 -11.02 3.67 3.26
C ASP A 75 -10.87 2.70 2.10
N LYS A 76 -11.69 2.80 1.04
CA LYS A 76 -11.56 1.98 -0.18
C LYS A 76 -10.21 2.14 -0.84
N LEU A 77 -9.68 3.37 -0.94
CA LEU A 77 -8.34 3.62 -1.46
C LEU A 77 -7.24 2.92 -0.64
N GLY A 78 -7.42 2.76 0.67
CA GLY A 78 -6.48 2.02 1.54
C GLY A 78 -6.76 0.54 1.72
N GLY A 79 -7.97 0.09 1.35
CA GLY A 79 -8.35 -1.31 1.24
C GLY A 79 -7.69 -1.99 0.05
N VAL A 80 -7.25 -1.22 -0.95
CA VAL A 80 -6.30 -1.68 -1.98
C VAL A 80 -4.92 -1.83 -1.33
N LYS A 81 -4.79 -2.81 -0.43
CA LYS A 81 -3.49 -3.33 0.01
C LYS A 81 -2.75 -3.83 -1.24
N GLN A 82 -1.96 -2.95 -1.83
CA GLN A 82 -0.63 -3.24 -2.37
C GLN A 82 -0.44 -4.67 -2.89
N GLU A 83 -1.04 -5.03 -4.03
CA GLU A 83 -0.40 -6.02 -4.91
C GLU A 83 0.96 -5.49 -5.41
N LEU A 84 1.14 -4.17 -5.44
CA LEU A 84 2.37 -3.46 -5.80
C LEU A 84 3.49 -3.50 -4.75
N LYS A 85 3.33 -4.22 -3.63
CA LYS A 85 4.43 -4.42 -2.67
C LYS A 85 5.47 -5.44 -3.15
N ARG A 86 5.21 -6.18 -4.23
CA ARG A 86 6.11 -7.22 -4.73
C ARG A 86 7.25 -6.69 -5.62
N ASP A 87 7.13 -5.51 -6.22
CA ASP A 87 8.12 -5.05 -7.20
C ASP A 87 9.12 -4.00 -6.67
N TRP A 88 8.81 -3.29 -5.58
CA TRP A 88 9.66 -2.17 -5.13
C TRP A 88 10.64 -2.51 -3.98
N LEU A 89 10.53 -3.70 -3.37
CA LEU A 89 11.45 -4.17 -2.33
C LEU A 89 12.29 -5.35 -2.84
N ALA A 90 12.87 -5.23 -4.04
CA ALA A 90 14.01 -6.07 -4.39
C ALA A 90 15.28 -5.44 -3.77
N PRO A 91 15.84 -5.99 -2.67
CA PRO A 91 17.21 -5.65 -2.30
C PRO A 91 18.14 -6.11 -3.42
N SER A 92 18.82 -5.15 -4.03
CA SER A 92 20.12 -5.36 -4.67
C SER A 92 21.10 -5.91 -3.63
N SER A 93 20.99 -7.21 -3.30
CA SER A 93 22.02 -8.02 -2.60
C SER A 93 21.44 -9.37 -2.14
N LYS A 94 21.58 -10.42 -2.96
CA LYS A 94 21.93 -11.77 -2.48
C LYS A 94 22.41 -12.65 -3.63
N ARG A 95 23.71 -12.53 -3.95
CA ARG A 95 24.52 -13.70 -4.26
C ARG A 95 24.60 -14.55 -2.99
N ARG A 96 24.01 -15.74 -2.99
CA ARG A 96 24.43 -17.00 -2.31
C ARG A 96 23.21 -17.91 -2.19
N GLY A 97 23.32 -19.06 -2.86
CA GLY A 97 22.23 -20.00 -3.05
C GLY A 97 21.79 -20.74 -1.79
N LYS A 98 20.62 -21.37 -1.93
CA LYS A 98 20.16 -22.64 -1.34
C LYS A 98 18.89 -23.00 -2.12
N GLU A 99 18.93 -24.06 -2.93
CA GLU A 99 18.57 -25.43 -2.55
C GLU A 99 17.15 -25.74 -3.05
N LYS A 100 17.10 -26.48 -4.17
CA LYS A 100 15.87 -26.87 -4.86
C LYS A 100 15.15 -27.92 -4.01
N GLN A 101 14.10 -27.56 -3.28
CA GLN A 101 13.16 -28.56 -2.76
C GLN A 101 12.31 -29.10 -3.91
N LYS A 102 12.61 -30.34 -4.29
CA LYS A 102 11.93 -31.15 -5.30
C LYS A 102 10.61 -31.64 -4.70
N VAL A 103 9.49 -31.01 -5.05
CA VAL A 103 8.16 -31.51 -4.65
C VAL A 103 7.84 -32.75 -5.48
N ARG A 104 7.74 -33.89 -4.81
CA ARG A 104 7.39 -35.20 -5.38
C ARG A 104 5.88 -35.24 -5.62
N VAL A 105 5.46 -35.06 -6.87
CA VAL A 105 4.07 -35.28 -7.30
C VAL A 105 3.79 -36.79 -7.26
N LYS A 106 2.98 -37.25 -6.30
CA LYS A 106 2.36 -38.59 -6.37
C LYS A 106 1.12 -38.48 -7.24
N ARG A 107 1.17 -38.96 -8.48
CA ARG A 107 -0.03 -39.31 -9.26
C ARG A 107 -0.72 -40.45 -8.54
N VAL A 108 -2.00 -40.30 -8.24
CA VAL A 108 -2.88 -41.42 -7.93
C VAL A 108 -3.75 -41.64 -9.17
N ARG A 109 -3.52 -42.75 -9.87
CA ARG A 109 -4.36 -43.23 -10.97
C ARG A 109 -5.30 -44.29 -10.40
N GLY A 110 -6.60 -44.11 -10.62
CA GLY A 110 -7.60 -45.18 -10.68
C GLY A 110 -7.96 -45.84 -9.34
N GLY A 111 -9.25 -45.81 -9.00
CA GLY A 111 -9.78 -46.65 -7.94
C GLY A 111 -11.07 -46.10 -7.33
N ILE A 112 -12.20 -46.53 -7.87
CA ILE A 112 -13.52 -46.47 -7.24
C ILE A 112 -13.43 -47.21 -5.90
N LEU A 113 -13.97 -46.62 -4.82
CA LEU A 113 -14.68 -47.40 -3.80
C LEU A 113 -15.58 -46.52 -2.93
N ILE A 114 -16.82 -46.96 -2.90
CA ILE A 114 -17.98 -46.52 -2.14
C ILE A 114 -17.72 -46.70 -0.65
N ARG A 115 -18.20 -45.76 0.19
CA ARG A 115 -19.03 -46.04 1.39
C ARG A 115 -19.27 -44.79 2.24
N ASP A 116 -20.55 -44.48 2.38
CA ASP A 116 -21.22 -43.92 3.55
C ASP A 116 -20.47 -44.12 4.88
N TRP A 117 -20.45 -43.09 5.73
CA TRP A 117 -21.26 -43.19 6.95
C TRP A 117 -21.62 -41.84 7.57
N LYS A 118 -22.79 -41.91 8.20
CA LYS A 118 -23.57 -40.93 8.93
C LYS A 118 -23.24 -41.11 10.41
N ARG A 119 -22.84 -40.06 11.13
CA ARG A 119 -23.40 -39.55 12.40
C ARG A 119 -22.43 -38.55 13.04
#